data_AF-A0A9X7DI28-F1
#
_entry.id   AF-A0A9X7DI28-F1
#
_cell.length_a   1.000
_cell.length_b   1.000
_cell.length_c   1.000
_cell.angle_alpha   90.00
_cell.angle_beta   90.00
_cell.angle_gamma   90.00
#
_symmetry.space_group_name_H-M   'P 1'
#
loop_
_entity.id
_entity.type
_entity.pdbx_description
1 polymer ?
#
loop_
_entity_poly.entity_id
_entity_poly.type
_entity_poly.pdbx_seq_one_letter_code
_entity_poly.pdbx_strand_id
1 'polypeptide(L)'
;MSKMFLNIVIENTEYTLEEDRWYIFEFKSGYELGNSNNPFSKVQMMNIAFEGANGETCFFVFHEETNEDYLIGVDELISIANI
;
A
#
# COMPACT_ATOMS: atom_id res chain seq x y z
N MET A 1 2.41 -19.50 11.32
CA MET A 1 3.42 -18.44 11.06
C MET A 1 3.03 -17.24 11.90
N SER A 2 4.02 -16.51 12.45
CA SER A 2 3.73 -15.21 13.09
C SER A 2 3.36 -14.22 12.00
N LYS A 3 2.31 -13.43 12.21
CA LYS A 3 1.99 -12.32 11.31
C LYS A 3 3.08 -11.25 11.39
N MET A 4 3.46 -10.71 10.25
CA MET A 4 4.39 -9.58 10.19
C MET A 4 3.64 -8.27 10.44
N PHE A 5 4.32 -7.35 11.14
CA PHE A 5 3.84 -5.98 11.36
C PHE A 5 4.87 -5.00 10.82
N LEU A 6 4.41 -3.90 10.24
CA LEU A 6 5.24 -2.81 9.75
C LEU A 6 4.76 -1.49 10.36
N ASN A 7 5.68 -0.76 10.98
CA ASN A 7 5.42 0.61 11.42
C ASN A 7 5.88 1.57 10.33
N ILE A 8 4.97 2.37 9.81
CA ILE A 8 5.26 3.43 8.83
C ILE A 8 4.78 4.78 9.36
N VAL A 9 5.42 5.84 8.89
CA VAL A 9 5.02 7.21 9.22
C VAL A 9 4.56 7.90 7.94
N ILE A 10 3.30 8.33 7.90
CA ILE A 10 2.69 9.06 6.79
C ILE A 10 2.27 10.42 7.33
N GLU A 11 2.76 11.51 6.74
CA GLU A 11 2.43 12.90 7.15
C GLU A 11 2.56 13.18 8.66
N ASN A 12 3.61 12.63 9.29
CA ASN A 12 3.87 12.70 10.74
C ASN A 12 2.91 11.89 11.64
N THR A 13 2.06 11.06 11.06
CA THR A 13 1.22 10.10 11.79
C THR A 13 1.80 8.69 11.65
N GLU A 14 1.98 8.00 12.78
CA GLU A 14 2.50 6.63 12.81
C GLU A 14 1.37 5.61 12.66
N TYR A 15 1.59 4.61 11.81
CA TYR A 15 0.66 3.51 11.55
C TYR A 15 1.35 2.18 11.72
N THR A 16 0.68 1.24 12.41
CA THR A 16 1.08 -0.17 12.44
C THR A 16 0.20 -0.95 11.47
N LEU A 17 0.81 -1.38 10.37
CA LEU A 17 0.20 -2.24 9.37
C LEU A 17 0.50 -3.71 9.68
N GLU A 18 -0.48 -4.56 9.43
CA GLU A 18 -0.45 -6.00 9.64
C GLU A 18 -0.52 -6.68 8.26
N GLU A 19 0.33 -7.66 8.04
CA GLU A 19 0.34 -8.48 6.83
C GLU A 19 -1.04 -9.11 6.56
N ASP A 20 -1.39 -9.21 5.27
CA ASP A 20 -2.67 -9.73 4.75
C ASP A 20 -3.91 -8.90 5.13
N ARG A 21 -3.75 -7.78 5.85
CA ARG A 21 -4.87 -6.91 6.20
C ARG A 21 -5.06 -5.81 5.16
N TRP A 22 -6.33 -5.54 4.86
CA TRP A 22 -6.73 -4.45 3.98
C TRP A 22 -6.88 -3.15 4.75
N TYR A 23 -6.34 -2.09 4.17
CA TYR A 23 -6.37 -0.72 4.63
C TYR A 23 -6.95 0.16 3.54
N ILE A 24 -7.52 1.30 3.92
CA ILE A 24 -7.98 2.31 2.97
C ILE A 24 -7.08 3.52 3.17
N PHE A 25 -6.45 3.97 2.09
CA PHE A 25 -5.64 5.17 2.05
C PHE A 25 -6.24 6.16 1.07
N GLU A 26 -6.19 7.45 1.42
CA GLU A 26 -6.35 8.52 0.45
C GLU A 26 -4.98 8.77 -0.22
N PHE A 27 -4.98 8.90 -1.55
CA PHE A 27 -3.79 9.20 -2.34
C PHE A 27 -3.80 10.66 -2.77
N LYS A 28 -2.61 11.26 -2.85
CA LYS A 28 -2.42 12.63 -3.35
C LYS A 28 -2.90 12.76 -4.79
N SER A 29 -3.39 13.93 -5.13
CA SER A 29 -3.85 14.23 -6.50
C SER A 29 -2.75 14.01 -7.54
N GLY A 30 -3.13 13.45 -8.70
CA GLY A 30 -2.19 13.06 -9.75
C GLY A 30 -1.58 11.66 -9.57
N TYR A 31 -1.82 11.01 -8.42
CA TYR A 31 -1.59 9.57 -8.21
C TYR A 31 -2.90 8.78 -8.17
N GLU A 32 -4.01 9.40 -8.58
CA GLU A 32 -5.25 8.67 -8.80
C GLU A 32 -4.96 7.54 -9.82
N LEU A 33 -5.13 6.30 -9.38
CA LEU A 33 -4.94 5.12 -10.23
C LEU A 33 -6.10 5.08 -11.22
N GLY A 34 -5.90 5.66 -12.40
CA GLY A 34 -6.93 5.78 -13.43
C GLY A 34 -7.67 7.12 -13.43
N ASN A 35 -8.68 7.24 -14.28
CA ASN A 35 -9.42 8.49 -14.51
C ASN A 35 -10.56 8.69 -13.49
N SER A 36 -10.28 8.35 -12.24
CA SER A 36 -11.21 8.31 -11.12
C SER A 36 -11.15 9.63 -10.35
N ASN A 37 -12.32 10.19 -9.99
CA ASN A 37 -12.40 11.31 -9.04
C ASN A 37 -12.37 10.83 -7.57
N ASN A 38 -12.10 9.54 -7.34
CA ASN A 38 -12.07 8.92 -6.03
C ASN A 38 -10.61 8.78 -5.57
N PRO A 39 -10.17 9.52 -4.54
CA PRO A 39 -8.79 9.48 -4.10
C PRO A 39 -8.52 8.28 -3.17
N PHE A 40 -9.52 7.46 -2.83
CA PHE A 40 -9.37 6.34 -1.91
C PHE A 40 -9.02 5.03 -2.62
N SER A 41 -7.98 4.37 -2.13
CA SER A 41 -7.51 3.06 -2.62
C SER A 41 -7.44 2.02 -1.50
N LYS A 42 -7.79 0.77 -1.83
CA LYS A 42 -7.63 -0.37 -0.92
C LYS A 42 -6.24 -0.94 -1.04
N VAL A 43 -5.51 -1.00 0.07
CA VAL A 43 -4.11 -1.41 0.11
C VAL A 43 -3.94 -2.58 1.07
N GLN A 44 -3.24 -3.63 0.64
CA GLN A 44 -2.88 -4.78 1.45
C GLN A 44 -1.36 -4.90 1.56
N MET A 45 -0.86 -5.05 2.78
CA MET A 45 0.56 -5.34 3.00
C MET A 45 0.87 -6.79 2.63
N MET A 46 1.92 -7.00 1.84
CA MET A 46 2.40 -8.32 1.43
C MET A 46 3.91 -8.44 1.64
N ASN A 47 4.36 -9.58 2.13
CA ASN A 47 5.77 -9.94 2.10
C ASN A 47 6.06 -10.84 0.90
N ILE A 48 6.77 -10.32 -0.09
CA ILE A 48 7.12 -11.07 -1.30
C ILE A 48 8.56 -11.53 -1.17
N ALA A 49 8.75 -12.81 -0.87
CA ALA A 49 10.05 -13.46 -0.94
C ALA A 49 10.24 -14.11 -2.31
N PHE A 50 11.10 -13.51 -3.14
CA PHE A 50 11.60 -14.17 -4.34
C PHE A 50 12.64 -15.22 -3.96
N GLU A 51 12.71 -16.34 -4.69
CA GLU A 51 13.66 -17.42 -4.40
C GLU A 51 15.10 -16.87 -4.33
N GLY A 52 15.74 -17.03 -3.17
CA GLY A 52 17.12 -16.60 -2.94
C GLY A 52 17.30 -15.15 -2.47
N ALA A 53 16.23 -14.38 -2.27
CA ALA A 53 16.28 -13.03 -1.70
C ALA A 53 15.65 -12.98 -0.30
N ASN A 54 16.12 -12.04 0.54
CA ASN A 54 15.37 -11.66 1.73
C ASN A 54 14.05 -11.02 1.25
N GLY A 55 12.91 -11.47 1.79
CA GLY A 55 11.61 -10.98 1.36
C GLY A 55 11.49 -9.47 1.42
N GLU A 56 10.83 -8.90 0.42
CA GLU A 56 10.56 -7.48 0.31
C GLU A 56 9.13 -7.19 0.74
N THR A 57 8.95 -6.16 1.58
CA THR A 57 7.61 -5.72 1.95
C THR A 57 7.08 -4.80 0.85
N CYS A 58 6.02 -5.25 0.19
CA CYS A 58 5.32 -4.52 -0.85
C CYS A 58 3.87 -4.30 -0.43
N PHE A 59 3.19 -3.42 -1.14
CA PHE A 59 1.79 -3.13 -0.94
C PHE A 59 1.02 -3.41 -2.22
N PHE A 60 0.03 -4.29 -2.12
CA PHE A 60 -0.92 -4.53 -3.18
C PHE A 60 -2.03 -3.49 -3.12
N VAL A 61 -2.17 -2.71 -4.18
CA VAL A 61 -3.21 -1.69 -4.30
C VAL A 61 -4.27 -2.20 -5.26
N PHE A 62 -5.48 -2.37 -4.72
CA PHE A 62 -6.65 -2.77 -5.46
C PHE A 62 -7.48 -1.54 -5.84
N HIS A 63 -7.62 -1.29 -7.14
CA HIS A 63 -8.48 -0.22 -7.64
C HIS A 63 -9.77 -0.78 -8.24
N GLU A 64 -10.88 -0.60 -7.51
CA GLU A 64 -12.18 -1.15 -7.88
C GLU A 64 -12.74 -0.63 -9.21
N GLU A 65 -12.43 0.62 -9.59
CA GLU A 65 -13.05 1.25 -10.75
C GLU A 65 -12.35 0.88 -12.07
N THR A 66 -11.02 0.73 -12.07
CA THR A 66 -10.27 0.33 -13.28
C THR A 66 -10.04 -1.16 -13.37
N ASN A 67 -10.29 -1.92 -12.29
CA ASN A 67 -9.98 -3.35 -12.20
C ASN A 67 -8.49 -3.62 -12.52
N GLU A 68 -7.63 -2.68 -12.09
CA GLU A 68 -6.19 -2.75 -12.21
C GLU A 68 -5.57 -2.96 -10.82
N ASP A 69 -4.54 -3.79 -10.81
CA ASP A 69 -3.82 -4.18 -9.61
C ASP A 69 -2.39 -3.64 -9.69
N TYR A 70 -1.97 -2.91 -8.66
CA TYR A 70 -0.63 -2.33 -8.60
C TYR A 70 0.14 -2.90 -7.40
N LEU A 71 1.44 -3.08 -7.57
CA LEU A 71 2.36 -3.37 -6.48
C LEU A 71 3.28 -2.18 -6.30
N ILE A 72 3.24 -1.57 -5.11
CA ILE A 72 4.08 -0.42 -4.76
C ILE A 72 4.99 -0.78 -3.59
N GLY A 73 6.15 -0.11 -3.54
CA GLY A 73 7.09 -0.23 -2.42
C GLY A 73 6.67 0.59 -1.21
N VAL A 74 7.38 0.40 -0.08
CA VAL A 74 7.12 1.16 1.15
C VAL A 74 7.32 2.66 0.96
N ASP A 75 8.43 3.06 0.32
CA ASP A 75 8.76 4.47 0.07
C ASP A 75 7.71 5.15 -0.82
N GLU A 76 7.15 4.39 -1.77
CA GLU A 76 6.12 4.90 -2.67
C GLU A 76 4.80 5.11 -1.94
N LEU A 77 4.35 4.16 -1.12
CA LEU A 77 3.16 4.34 -0.28
C LEU A 77 3.29 5.58 0.62
N ILE A 78 4.44 5.79 1.25
CA ILE A 78 4.70 6.96 2.10
C ILE A 78 4.65 8.26 1.28
N SER A 79 5.15 8.24 0.05
CA SER A 79 5.16 9.41 -0.83
C SER A 79 3.76 9.80 -1.29
N ILE A 80 2.93 8.82 -1.67
CA ILE A 80 1.64 9.07 -2.34
C ILE A 80 0.47 9.16 -1.38
N ALA A 81 0.56 8.57 -0.19
CA ALA A 81 -0.53 8.63 0.80
C ALA A 81 -0.68 10.05 1.37
N ASN A 82 -1.93 10.52 1.39
CA ASN A 82 -2.43 11.72 2.05
C ASN A 82 -3.51 11.19 3.00
N ILE A 83 -3.51 11.48 4.29
CA ILE A 83 -4.54 10.88 5.18
C ILE A 83 -5.79 11.76 5.20
#